data_AF-A0A7W0MS09-F1
#
_entry.id   AF-A0A7W0MS09-F1
#
_cell.length_a   1.000
_cell.length_b   1.000
_cell.length_c   1.000
_cell.angle_alpha   90.00
_cell.angle_beta   90.00
_cell.angle_gamma   90.00
#
_symmetry.space_group_name_H-M   'P 1'
#
loop_
_entity.id
_entity.type
_entity.pdbx_description
1 polymer ?
#
loop_
_entity_poly.entity_id
_entity_poly.type
_entity_poly.pdbx_seq_one_letter_code
_entity_poly.pdbx_strand_id
1 'polypeptide(L)'
;MKLLYKPFGIILGVAAGILARQLFSQLWGYIDDREPPKATTEESSWVKVLGAAAVQGLTFAVTKAAVNRAGAKGYSNLTGVWPGEKRPDIE
;
A
#
# COMPACT_ATOMS: atom_id res chain seq x y z
N MET A 1 -16.55 -18.45 7.91
CA MET A 1 -16.65 -17.11 7.28
C MET A 1 -15.31 -16.40 7.01
N LYS A 2 -14.20 -16.73 7.70
CA LYS A 2 -12.85 -16.19 7.38
C LYS A 2 -12.24 -16.69 6.05
N LEU A 3 -12.71 -17.81 5.50
CA LEU A 3 -12.13 -18.41 4.28
C LEU A 3 -12.53 -17.69 2.98
N LEU A 4 -13.72 -17.08 2.90
CA LEU A 4 -14.16 -16.35 1.70
C LEU A 4 -13.39 -15.03 1.51
N TYR A 5 -12.81 -14.50 2.58
CA TYR A 5 -12.04 -13.25 2.54
C TYR A 5 -10.58 -13.43 2.10
N LYS A 6 -10.03 -14.66 2.16
CA LYS A 6 -8.65 -14.92 1.72
C LYS A 6 -8.44 -14.62 0.22
N PRO A 7 -9.24 -15.16 -0.72
CA PRO A 7 -9.07 -14.83 -2.13
C PRO A 7 -9.36 -13.33 -2.40
N PHE A 8 -10.34 -12.76 -1.70
CA PHE A 8 -10.67 -11.34 -1.85
C PHE A 8 -9.53 -10.42 -1.38
N GLY A 9 -8.91 -10.74 -0.24
CA GLY A 9 -7.75 -10.02 0.28
C GLY A 9 -6.52 -10.14 -0.62
N ILE A 10 -6.32 -11.27 -1.30
CA ILE A 10 -5.25 -11.42 -2.29
C ILE A 10 -5.51 -10.51 -3.50
N ILE A 11 -6.72 -10.53 -4.06
CA ILE A 11 -7.09 -9.67 -5.19
C ILE A 11 -6.93 -8.20 -4.84
N LEU A 12 -7.44 -7.78 -3.68
CA LEU A 12 -7.26 -6.42 -3.16
C LEU A 12 -5.79 -6.07 -2.95
N GLY A 13 -4.98 -7.02 -2.48
CA GLY A 13 -3.54 -6.85 -2.30
C GLY A 13 -2.80 -6.62 -3.61
N VAL A 14 -3.10 -7.40 -4.66
CA VAL A 14 -2.53 -7.21 -5.99
C VAL A 14 -2.97 -5.87 -6.58
N ALA A 15 -4.26 -5.53 -6.50
CA ALA A 15 -4.77 -4.24 -6.95
C ALA A 15 -4.08 -3.07 -6.22
N ALA A 16 -3.91 -3.17 -4.90
CA ALA A 16 -3.18 -2.18 -4.11
C ALA A 16 -1.72 -2.05 -4.55
N GLY A 17 -1.04 -3.15 -4.87
CA GLY A 17 0.34 -3.13 -5.35
C GLY A 17 0.50 -2.43 -6.70
N ILE A 18 -0.42 -2.68 -7.64
CA ILE A 18 -0.44 -2.02 -8.96
C ILE A 18 -0.68 -0.52 -8.79
N LEU A 19 -1.69 -0.14 -8.00
CA LEU A 19 -2.00 1.26 -7.71
C LEU A 19 -0.83 1.97 -7.02
N ALA A 20 -0.20 1.32 -6.04
CA ALA A 20 0.94 1.88 -5.31
C ALA A 20 2.13 2.14 -6.24
N ARG A 21 2.40 1.23 -7.20
CA ARG A 21 3.47 1.42 -8.18
C ARG A 21 3.20 2.63 -9.09
N GLN A 22 1.97 2.78 -9.55
CA GLN A 22 1.60 3.92 -10.41
C GLN A 22 1.70 5.25 -9.66
N LEU A 23 1.17 5.31 -8.42
CA LEU A 23 1.28 6.50 -7.58
C LEU A 23 2.72 6.84 -7.24
N PHE A 24 3.55 5.83 -6.94
CA PHE A 24 4.96 6.04 -6.67
C PHE A 24 5.68 6.63 -7.88
N SER A 25 5.44 6.11 -9.09
CA SER A 25 6.02 6.64 -10.31
C SER A 25 5.62 8.09 -10.57
N GLN A 26 4.37 8.45 -10.29
CA GLN A 26 3.91 9.83 -10.44
C GLN A 26 4.56 10.76 -9.41
N LEU A 27 4.56 10.36 -8.13
CA LEU A 27 5.19 11.14 -7.06
C LEU A 27 6.68 11.33 -7.29
N TRP A 28 7.37 10.29 -7.74
CA TRP A 28 8.80 10.37 -8.04
C TRP A 28 9.09 11.28 -9.23
N GLY A 29 8.25 11.27 -10.26
CA GLY A 29 8.41 12.18 -11.41
C GLY A 29 8.36 13.67 -11.05
N TYR A 30 7.79 14.05 -9.90
CA TYR A 30 7.86 15.42 -9.39
C TYR A 30 9.17 15.74 -8.65
N ILE A 31 9.91 14.70 -8.25
CA ILE A 31 11.15 14.81 -7.49
C ILE A 31 12.36 14.75 -8.42
N ASP A 32 12.35 13.83 -9.39
CA ASP A 32 13.45 13.62 -10.32
C ASP A 32 12.94 13.05 -11.65
N ASP A 33 13.50 13.53 -12.76
CA ASP A 33 13.17 13.06 -14.11
C ASP A 33 13.73 11.66 -14.42
N ARG A 34 14.71 11.19 -13.64
CA ARG A 34 15.29 9.84 -13.77
C ARG A 34 14.55 8.84 -12.91
N GLU A 35 14.66 7.56 -13.26
CA GLU A 35 14.13 6.48 -12.42
C GLU A 35 14.68 6.54 -10.98
N PRO A 36 13.85 6.20 -9.98
CA PRO A 36 14.26 6.22 -8.59
C PRO A 36 15.43 5.26 -8.37
N PRO A 37 16.52 5.73 -7.72
CA PRO A 37 17.69 4.90 -7.52
C PRO A 37 17.35 3.73 -6.58
N LYS A 38 17.93 2.58 -6.91
CA LYS A 38 17.89 1.40 -6.04
C LYS A 38 18.99 1.51 -4.99
N ALA A 39 18.87 0.70 -3.94
CA ALA A 39 19.89 0.61 -2.90
C ALA A 39 21.30 0.27 -3.42
N THR A 40 21.39 -0.34 -4.60
CA THR A 40 22.63 -0.77 -5.23
C THR A 40 23.04 0.10 -6.43
N THR A 41 22.42 1.26 -6.63
CA THR A 41 22.78 2.15 -7.75
C THR A 41 24.10 2.85 -7.43
N GLU A 42 25.15 2.49 -8.18
CA GLU A 42 26.57 2.85 -7.94
C GLU A 42 26.82 4.36 -7.79
N GLU A 43 26.22 5.19 -8.63
CA GLU A 43 26.46 6.64 -8.67
C GLU A 43 25.41 7.47 -7.92
N SER A 44 24.58 6.84 -7.08
CA SER A 44 23.52 7.56 -6.34
C SER A 44 23.97 7.93 -4.93
N SER A 45 23.71 9.18 -4.55
CA SER A 45 23.99 9.63 -3.18
C SER A 45 23.07 8.92 -2.18
N TRP A 46 23.59 8.69 -0.96
CA TRP A 46 22.83 8.10 0.15
C TRP A 46 21.50 8.80 0.41
N VAL A 47 21.49 10.14 0.36
CA VAL A 47 20.28 10.94 0.56
C VAL A 47 19.23 10.63 -0.50
N LYS A 48 19.65 10.50 -1.77
CA LYS A 48 18.72 10.22 -2.88
C LYS A 48 18.16 8.79 -2.81
N VAL A 49 19.00 7.81 -2.48
CA VAL A 49 18.60 6.41 -2.30
C VAL A 49 17.60 6.27 -1.14
N LEU A 50 17.92 6.83 0.02
CA LEU A 50 17.06 6.76 1.20
C LEU A 50 15.76 7.56 0.99
N GLY A 51 15.84 8.72 0.33
CA GLY A 51 14.66 9.51 -0.05
C GLY A 51 13.72 8.73 -0.98
N ALA A 52 14.26 8.09 -2.02
CA ALA A 52 13.49 7.25 -2.93
C ALA A 52 12.82 6.08 -2.19
N ALA A 53 13.58 5.38 -1.34
CA ALA A 53 13.06 4.28 -0.54
C ALA A 53 11.96 4.73 0.43
N ALA A 54 12.12 5.89 1.06
CA ALA A 54 11.12 6.46 1.97
C ALA A 54 9.82 6.82 1.25
N VAL A 55 9.91 7.50 0.11
CA VAL A 55 8.74 7.86 -0.71
C VAL A 55 8.04 6.60 -1.22
N GLN A 56 8.80 5.60 -1.67
CA GLN A 56 8.25 4.32 -2.10
C GLN A 56 7.54 3.61 -0.94
N GLY A 57 8.20 3.46 0.20
CA GLY A 57 7.66 2.80 1.39
C GLY A 57 6.37 3.47 1.88
N LEU A 58 6.37 4.81 1.97
CA LEU A 58 5.20 5.59 2.37
C LEU A 58 4.03 5.37 1.40
N THR A 59 4.29 5.50 0.09
CA THR A 59 3.24 5.35 -0.93
C THR A 59 2.60 3.97 -0.89
N PHE A 60 3.41 2.93 -0.76
CA PHE A 60 2.92 1.55 -0.66
C PHE A 60 2.13 1.32 0.63
N ALA A 61 2.62 1.81 1.77
CA ALA A 61 1.96 1.65 3.06
C ALA A 61 0.59 2.35 3.08
N VAL A 62 0.53 3.60 2.62
CA VAL A 62 -0.72 4.40 2.58
C VAL A 62 -1.72 3.78 1.62
N THR A 63 -1.28 3.39 0.41
CA THR A 63 -2.17 2.77 -0.59
C THR A 63 -2.76 1.47 -0.06
N LYS A 64 -1.93 0.60 0.52
CA LYS A 64 -2.39 -0.66 1.12
C LYS A 64 -3.39 -0.41 2.25
N ALA A 65 -3.12 0.54 3.14
CA ALA A 65 -4.03 0.89 4.23
C ALA A 65 -5.39 1.40 3.70
N ALA A 66 -5.37 2.28 2.70
CA ALA A 66 -6.57 2.81 2.07
C ALA A 66 -7.41 1.72 1.41
N VAL A 67 -6.80 0.85 0.60
CA VAL A 67 -7.48 -0.26 -0.07
C VAL A 67 -8.04 -1.25 0.94
N ASN A 68 -7.27 -1.63 1.96
CA ASN A 68 -7.75 -2.53 3.01
C ASN A 68 -8.94 -1.94 3.77
N ARG A 69 -8.89 -0.65 4.09
CA ARG A 69 -9.99 0.06 4.78
C ARG A 69 -11.23 0.12 3.90
N ALA A 70 -11.07 0.46 2.63
CA ALA A 70 -12.17 0.50 1.66
C ALA A 70 -12.80 -0.88 1.46
N GLY A 71 -11.98 -1.92 1.28
CA GLY A 71 -12.41 -3.31 1.15
C GLY A 71 -13.13 -3.83 2.40
N ALA A 72 -12.64 -3.50 3.59
CA ALA A 72 -13.28 -3.87 4.85
C ALA A 72 -14.65 -3.20 5.01
N LYS A 73 -14.75 -1.91 4.67
CA LYS A 73 -16.01 -1.16 4.74
C LYS A 73 -17.00 -1.64 3.68
N GLY A 74 -16.56 -1.89 2.45
CA GLY A 74 -17.38 -2.45 1.38
C GLY A 74 -17.95 -3.81 1.75
N TYR A 75 -17.12 -4.72 2.27
CA TYR A 75 -17.57 -6.02 2.73
C TYR A 75 -18.56 -5.93 3.90
N SER A 76 -18.29 -5.05 4.87
CA SER A 76 -19.19 -4.83 6.00
C SER A 76 -20.55 -4.28 5.56
N ASN A 77 -20.57 -3.39 4.55
CA ASN A 77 -21.82 -2.86 4.02
C ASN A 77 -22.63 -3.93 3.26
N LEU A 78 -21.95 -4.83 2.54
CA LEU A 78 -22.61 -5.87 1.76
C LEU A 78 -23.09 -7.06 2.61
N THR A 79 -22.35 -7.42 3.65
CA THR A 79 -22.61 -8.63 4.44
C THR A 79 -23.13 -8.35 5.85
N GLY A 80 -23.09 -7.09 6.30
CA GLY A 80 -23.37 -6.72 7.68
C GLY A 80 -22.28 -7.13 8.69
N VAL A 81 -21.22 -7.81 8.23
CA VAL A 81 -20.17 -8.37 9.10
C VAL A 81 -18.84 -7.65 8.86
N TRP A 82 -18.23 -7.16 9.94
CA TRP A 82 -16.88 -6.59 9.88
C TRP A 82 -15.83 -7.69 9.67
N PRO A 83 -14.94 -7.59 8.65
CA PRO A 83 -14.02 -8.68 8.32
C PRO A 83 -12.69 -8.66 9.10
N GLY A 84 -12.38 -7.58 9.83
CA GLY A 84 -11.13 -7.42 10.58
C GLY A 84 -11.27 -7.58 12.09
N GLU A 85 -10.20 -7.29 12.83
CA GLU A 85 -10.28 -7.17 14.28
C GLU A 85 -11.28 -6.09 14.70
N LYS A 86 -12.06 -6.41 15.73
CA LYS A 86 -12.94 -5.46 16.42
C LYS A 86 -12.13 -4.77 17.51
N ARG A 87 -12.53 -3.55 17.86
CA ARG A 87 -11.88 -2.76 18.92
C ARG A 87 -11.73 -3.64 20.17
N PRO A 88 -10.52 -3.71 20.78
CA PRO A 88 -10.38 -4.37 22.07
C PRO A 88 -11.29 -3.66 23.06
N ASP A 89 -12.18 -4.41 23.68
CA ASP A 89 -12.88 -4.02 24.87
C ASP A 89 -11.85 -3.70 25.96
N ILE A 90 -11.93 -2.47 26.48
CA ILE A 90 -11.19 -2.11 27.68
C ILE A 90 -12.04 -2.72 28.81
N GLU A 91 -11.57 -3.82 29.40
CA GLU A 91 -12.11 -4.38 30.64
C GLU A 91 -11.74 -3.48 31.83
#